data_AF-A0A7X9J2M2-F1
#
_entry.id   AF-A0A7X9J2M2-F1
#
_cell.length_a   1.000
_cell.length_b   1.000
_cell.length_c   1.000
_cell.angle_alpha   90.00
_cell.angle_beta   90.00
_cell.angle_gamma   90.00
#
_symmetry.space_group_name_H-M   'P 1'
#
loop_
_entity.id
_entity.type
_entity.pdbx_description
1 polymer ?
#
loop_
_entity_poly.entity_id
_entity_poly.type
_entity_poly.pdbx_seq_one_letter_code
_entity_poly.pdbx_strand_id
1 'polypeptide(L)'
;MLEMDITSYGPAAHEAGLITIGGPPMDWADGRIMVRPSDGEVSCWGGVSPFYMFGKNMYSTGVTAHVGLLYTNEGGLNGVHYMYNGIDSGFLPFTNLEQGLFPNTQIGGYFQALNNPNNPDNGAAIVFSNIRFNGQPISAASIPEPGSLALLGTGLAGLLGLRRRR
;
A
#
# COMPACT_ATOMS: atom_id res chain seq x y z
N MET A 1 -11.46 5.40 -1.49
CA MET A 1 -10.87 4.30 -0.71
C MET A 1 -9.69 3.71 -1.47
N LEU A 2 -8.52 3.62 -0.85
CA LEU A 2 -7.44 2.74 -1.31
C LEU A 2 -7.52 1.46 -0.48
N GLU A 3 -7.36 0.31 -1.12
CA GLU A 3 -7.38 -1.00 -0.48
C GLU A 3 -6.33 -1.91 -1.12
N MET A 4 -5.78 -2.84 -0.35
CA MET A 4 -4.81 -3.83 -0.83
C MET A 4 -4.78 -5.06 0.07
N ASP A 5 -4.29 -6.16 -0.49
CA ASP A 5 -4.00 -7.39 0.23
C ASP A 5 -2.52 -7.45 0.60
N ILE A 6 -2.24 -7.81 1.85
CA ILE A 6 -0.91 -7.89 2.44
C ILE A 6 -0.67 -9.29 2.96
N THR A 7 0.37 -9.94 2.46
CA THR A 7 0.83 -11.23 2.98
C THR A 7 2.30 -11.14 3.35
N SER A 8 2.62 -11.55 4.57
CA SER A 8 3.98 -11.49 5.12
C SER A 8 4.57 -12.87 5.30
N TYR A 9 5.89 -12.98 5.16
CA TYR A 9 6.65 -14.21 5.23
C TYR A 9 7.97 -14.01 5.96
N GLY A 10 8.53 -15.12 6.45
CA GLY A 10 9.84 -15.15 7.08
C GLY A 10 9.80 -14.98 8.61
N PRO A 11 10.90 -15.33 9.30
CA PRO A 11 10.95 -15.38 10.76
C PRO A 11 11.45 -14.09 11.41
N ALA A 12 11.93 -13.10 10.65
CA ALA A 12 12.34 -11.82 11.23
C ALA A 12 11.18 -11.13 11.96
N ALA A 13 11.45 -10.40 13.03
CA ALA A 13 10.45 -9.48 13.59
C ALA A 13 10.25 -8.32 12.60
N HIS A 14 9.02 -8.11 12.14
CA HIS A 14 8.72 -7.11 11.13
C HIS A 14 7.27 -6.65 11.20
N GLU A 15 7.01 -5.53 10.56
CA GLU A 15 5.69 -5.01 10.28
C GLU A 15 5.61 -4.59 8.81
N ALA A 16 4.40 -4.56 8.29
CA ALA A 16 4.11 -4.06 6.96
C ALA A 16 2.71 -3.47 6.93
N GLY A 17 2.38 -2.75 5.87
CA GLY A 17 1.09 -2.08 5.87
C GLY A 17 0.88 -1.10 4.74
N LEU A 18 -0.21 -0.36 4.87
CA LEU A 18 -0.48 0.85 4.10
C LEU A 18 0.21 2.03 4.78
N ILE A 19 0.86 2.89 4.01
CA ILE A 19 1.45 4.15 4.50
C ILE A 19 0.83 5.33 3.75
N THR A 20 0.60 6.42 4.49
CA THR A 20 0.37 7.75 3.95
C THR A 20 1.58 8.61 4.29
N ILE A 21 2.27 9.09 3.27
CA ILE A 21 3.45 9.95 3.40
C ILE A 21 2.97 11.39 3.27
N GLY A 22 3.20 12.19 4.31
CA GLY A 22 2.82 13.59 4.32
C GLY A 22 3.41 14.35 3.14
N GLY A 23 2.61 15.24 2.54
CA GLY A 23 3.09 16.24 1.59
C GLY A 23 3.36 17.58 2.30
N PRO A 24 3.90 18.59 1.61
CA PRO A 24 4.25 19.86 2.25
C PRO A 24 3.01 20.51 2.88
N PRO A 25 3.08 20.99 4.14
CA PRO A 25 4.28 21.23 4.96
C PRO A 25 4.70 20.07 5.89
N MET A 26 4.10 18.88 5.77
CA MET A 26 4.28 17.75 6.68
C MET A 26 5.06 16.59 6.06
N ASP A 27 6.08 16.87 5.24
CA ASP A 27 6.92 15.86 4.56
C ASP A 27 7.65 14.88 5.51
N TRP A 28 7.63 15.16 6.81
CA TRP A 28 8.22 14.35 7.87
C TRP A 28 7.20 13.46 8.61
N ALA A 29 5.90 13.58 8.30
CA ALA A 29 4.83 12.94 9.05
C ALA A 29 4.19 11.80 8.25
N ASP A 30 4.44 10.57 8.70
CA ASP A 30 3.85 9.37 8.10
C ASP A 30 2.74 8.79 8.97
N GLY A 31 1.59 8.55 8.34
CA GLY A 31 0.51 7.74 8.90
C GLY A 31 0.57 6.33 8.35
N ARG A 32 0.13 5.33 9.12
CA ARG A 32 0.16 3.93 8.69
C ARG A 32 -1.02 3.13 9.20
N ILE A 33 -1.42 2.13 8.42
CA ILE A 33 -2.19 0.96 8.88
C ILE A 33 -1.20 -0.18 8.88
N MET A 34 -0.88 -0.72 10.05
CA MET A 34 0.15 -1.73 10.23
C MET A 34 -0.42 -3.10 10.56
N VAL A 35 0.23 -4.13 10.04
CA VAL A 35 0.07 -5.52 10.47
C VAL A 35 1.43 -6.03 10.95
N ARG A 36 1.47 -6.66 12.11
CA ARG A 36 2.70 -7.18 12.72
C ARG A 36 2.55 -8.64 13.12
N PRO A 37 3.22 -9.57 12.43
CA PRO A 37 3.10 -10.99 12.74
C PRO A 37 3.61 -11.42 14.11
N SER A 38 4.59 -10.72 14.68
CA SER A 38 5.25 -11.15 15.91
C SER A 38 4.33 -11.20 17.13
N ASP A 39 3.30 -10.35 17.17
CA ASP A 39 2.29 -10.28 18.23
C ASP A 39 0.85 -10.18 17.69
N GLY A 40 0.71 -10.36 16.37
CA GLY A 40 -0.54 -10.25 15.63
C GLY A 40 -1.23 -8.90 15.77
N GLU A 41 -0.49 -7.83 16.09
CA GLU A 41 -1.05 -6.49 16.20
C GLU A 41 -1.52 -5.98 14.84
N VAL A 42 -2.71 -5.39 14.84
CA VAL A 42 -3.23 -4.59 13.74
C VAL A 42 -3.70 -3.25 14.31
N SER A 43 -2.97 -2.20 13.96
CA SER A 43 -3.21 -0.85 14.45
C SER A 43 -2.92 0.19 13.38
N CYS A 44 -3.43 1.40 13.58
CA CYS A 44 -3.32 2.52 12.68
C CYS A 44 -2.86 3.72 13.48
N TRP A 45 -1.79 4.38 13.07
CA TRP A 45 -1.23 5.51 13.82
C TRP A 45 -0.15 6.26 13.02
N GLY A 46 0.35 7.34 13.62
CA GLY A 46 1.50 8.10 13.15
C GLY A 46 1.10 9.40 12.46
N GLY A 47 1.97 10.41 12.60
CA GLY A 47 1.91 11.69 11.88
C GLY A 47 0.51 12.16 11.51
N VAL A 48 0.16 11.95 10.23
CA VAL A 48 -1.06 12.44 9.58
C VAL A 48 -2.35 11.65 9.86
N SER A 49 -2.30 10.62 10.71
CA SER A 49 -3.34 9.59 10.85
C SER A 49 -3.79 9.37 12.29
N PRO A 50 -5.12 9.34 12.56
CA PRO A 50 -5.64 9.11 13.91
C PRO A 50 -5.34 7.71 14.40
N PHE A 51 -5.12 7.58 15.71
CA PHE A 51 -4.88 6.28 16.33
C PHE A 51 -6.14 5.41 16.32
N TYR A 52 -5.99 4.16 15.90
CA TYR A 52 -7.00 3.11 16.05
C TYR A 52 -6.33 1.75 16.18
N MET A 53 -6.93 0.82 16.93
CA MET A 53 -6.42 -0.55 17.04
C MET A 53 -7.55 -1.54 16.83
N PHE A 54 -7.41 -2.40 15.83
CA PHE A 54 -8.34 -3.51 15.61
C PHE A 54 -8.16 -4.61 16.65
N GLY A 55 -6.91 -4.87 17.05
CA GLY A 55 -6.62 -5.78 18.14
C GLY A 55 -5.22 -6.39 18.07
N LYS A 56 -5.00 -7.36 18.97
CA LYS A 56 -3.84 -8.26 19.00
C LYS A 56 -4.27 -9.66 18.55
N ASN A 57 -3.32 -10.50 18.13
CA ASN A 57 -3.58 -11.84 17.58
C ASN A 57 -4.52 -11.84 16.36
N MET A 58 -4.59 -10.74 15.62
CA MET A 58 -5.45 -10.59 14.43
C MET A 58 -4.73 -11.05 13.17
N TYR A 59 -3.40 -10.96 13.16
CA TYR A 59 -2.56 -11.26 12.00
C TYR A 59 -1.48 -12.30 12.32
N SER A 60 -1.06 -13.06 11.32
CA SER A 60 0.00 -14.08 11.45
C SER A 60 0.73 -14.24 10.12
N THR A 61 2.00 -14.68 10.19
CA THR A 61 2.82 -14.96 9.02
C THR A 61 2.12 -15.95 8.08
N GLY A 62 2.18 -15.70 6.78
CA GLY A 62 1.56 -16.51 5.73
C GLY A 62 0.06 -16.28 5.54
N VAL A 63 -0.59 -15.50 6.40
CA VAL A 63 -1.99 -15.13 6.25
C VAL A 63 -2.09 -13.85 5.42
N THR A 64 -2.99 -13.85 4.43
CA THR A 64 -3.34 -12.64 3.68
C THR A 64 -4.33 -11.81 4.47
N ALA A 65 -3.99 -10.54 4.73
CA ALA A 65 -4.90 -9.55 5.30
C ALA A 65 -5.34 -8.57 4.21
N HIS A 66 -6.61 -8.22 4.22
CA HIS A 66 -7.16 -7.14 3.40
C HIS A 66 -7.19 -5.85 4.23
N VAL A 67 -6.48 -4.82 3.79
CA VAL A 67 -6.43 -3.52 4.47
C VAL A 67 -6.94 -2.41 3.58
N GLY A 68 -7.51 -1.37 4.17
CA GLY A 68 -7.96 -0.21 3.40
C GLY A 68 -8.02 1.08 4.20
N LEU A 69 -7.95 2.18 3.45
CA LEU A 69 -8.07 3.55 3.94
C LEU A 69 -9.12 4.29 3.11
N LEU A 70 -10.16 4.78 3.76
CA LEU A 70 -11.13 5.70 3.18
C LEU A 70 -10.95 7.07 3.81
N TYR A 71 -10.53 8.06 3.02
CA TYR A 71 -10.63 9.47 3.38
C TYR A 71 -12.02 9.99 3.02
N THR A 72 -12.70 10.64 3.96
CA THR A 72 -14.10 11.09 3.81
C THR A 72 -14.36 12.39 4.57
N ASN A 73 -15.47 13.04 4.25
CA ASN A 73 -16.02 14.15 5.02
C ASN A 73 -17.40 13.76 5.57
N GLU A 74 -17.53 13.65 6.88
CA GLU A 74 -18.77 13.29 7.56
C GLU A 74 -19.18 14.39 8.53
N GLY A 75 -20.40 14.91 8.38
CA GLY A 75 -20.91 15.99 9.24
C GLY A 75 -20.08 17.28 9.16
N GLY A 76 -19.34 17.52 8.08
CA GLY A 76 -18.47 18.68 7.90
C GLY A 76 -17.05 18.51 8.43
N LEU A 77 -16.69 17.35 8.99
CA LEU A 77 -15.34 17.03 9.45
C LEU A 77 -14.65 16.11 8.46
N ASN A 78 -13.40 16.42 8.13
CA ASN A 78 -12.55 15.48 7.39
C ASN A 78 -12.03 14.41 8.35
N GLY A 79 -11.98 13.18 7.88
CA GLY A 79 -11.50 12.05 8.66
C GLY A 79 -11.26 10.82 7.81
N VAL A 80 -11.03 9.70 8.48
CA VAL A 80 -10.76 8.42 7.83
C VAL A 80 -11.57 7.29 8.43
N HIS A 81 -11.80 6.27 7.61
CA HIS A 81 -12.11 4.92 8.07
C HIS A 81 -10.93 4.03 7.72
N TYR A 82 -10.50 3.24 8.70
CA TYR A 82 -9.60 2.13 8.48
C TYR A 82 -10.41 0.85 8.29
N MET A 83 -9.95 0.03 7.34
CA MET A 83 -10.55 -1.27 7.06
C MET A 83 -9.53 -2.36 7.32
N TYR A 84 -9.95 -3.42 8.01
CA TYR A 84 -9.17 -4.65 8.18
C TYR A 84 -10.09 -5.87 8.07
N ASN A 85 -9.87 -6.72 7.06
CA ASN A 85 -10.64 -7.95 6.84
C ASN A 85 -12.18 -7.75 6.93
N GLY A 86 -12.68 -6.66 6.35
CA GLY A 86 -14.11 -6.31 6.35
C GLY A 86 -14.61 -5.65 7.63
N ILE A 87 -13.75 -5.42 8.64
CA ILE A 87 -14.06 -4.64 9.83
C ILE A 87 -13.72 -3.18 9.57
N ASP A 88 -14.68 -2.30 9.84
CA ASP A 88 -14.54 -0.84 9.77
C ASP A 88 -14.21 -0.28 11.17
N SER A 89 -13.26 0.65 11.24
CA SER A 89 -12.97 1.40 12.47
C SER A 89 -14.11 2.32 12.93
N GLY A 90 -15.02 2.65 12.02
CA GLY A 90 -15.89 3.81 12.11
C GLY A 90 -15.18 5.09 11.70
N PHE A 91 -15.93 6.19 11.63
CA PHE A 91 -15.40 7.51 11.26
C PHE A 91 -14.47 8.04 12.35
N LEU A 92 -13.22 8.31 11.97
CA LEU A 92 -12.21 8.92 12.83
C LEU A 92 -11.89 10.31 12.30
N PRO A 93 -12.42 11.38 12.94
CA PRO A 93 -12.14 12.74 12.51
C PRO A 93 -10.67 13.07 12.75
N PHE A 94 -10.06 13.84 11.84
CA PHE A 94 -8.75 14.41 12.09
C PHE A 94 -8.85 15.47 13.20
N THR A 95 -7.99 15.36 14.21
CA THR A 95 -7.87 16.37 15.27
C THR A 95 -6.55 17.13 15.15
N ASN A 96 -6.27 18.01 16.12
CA ASN A 96 -5.02 18.76 16.15
C ASN A 96 -3.77 17.86 16.27
N LEU A 97 -3.90 16.61 16.70
CA LEU A 97 -2.77 15.69 16.80
C LEU A 97 -2.34 15.19 15.43
N GLU A 98 -3.30 14.90 14.55
CA GLU A 98 -3.07 14.28 13.26
C GLU A 98 -2.82 15.29 12.15
N GLN A 99 -3.27 16.54 12.28
CA GLN A 99 -3.14 17.60 11.27
C GLN A 99 -3.77 17.29 9.88
N GLY A 100 -4.13 16.04 9.59
CA GLY A 100 -4.85 15.58 8.39
C GLY A 100 -3.95 15.18 7.21
N LEU A 101 -4.59 14.73 6.13
CA LEU A 101 -3.94 14.51 4.84
C LEU A 101 -3.86 15.83 4.06
N PHE A 102 -2.66 16.21 3.63
CA PHE A 102 -2.39 17.48 2.95
C PHE A 102 -2.30 17.29 1.43
N PRO A 103 -2.36 18.38 0.63
CA PRO A 103 -2.02 18.31 -0.77
C PRO A 103 -0.67 17.61 -1.01
N ASN A 104 -0.62 16.76 -2.04
CA ASN A 104 0.54 15.93 -2.38
C ASN A 104 0.89 14.81 -1.38
N THR A 105 0.03 14.50 -0.41
CA THR A 105 0.14 13.26 0.35
C THR A 105 0.21 12.06 -0.61
N GLN A 106 1.22 11.23 -0.43
CA GLN A 106 1.37 9.98 -1.18
C GLN A 106 0.84 8.82 -0.36
N ILE A 107 0.42 7.76 -1.04
CA ILE A 107 -0.13 6.56 -0.41
C ILE A 107 0.48 5.33 -1.06
N GLY A 108 0.81 4.31 -0.26
CA GLY A 108 1.47 3.11 -0.78
C GLY A 108 1.57 2.00 0.24
N GLY A 109 2.34 0.96 -0.10
CA GLY A 109 2.73 -0.09 0.82
C GLY A 109 4.06 0.24 1.51
N TYR A 110 4.23 -0.17 2.76
CA TYR A 110 5.50 -0.07 3.48
C TYR A 110 5.87 -1.39 4.16
N PHE A 111 7.17 -1.57 4.40
CA PHE A 111 7.73 -2.70 5.11
C PHE A 111 8.84 -2.21 6.02
N GLN A 112 8.85 -2.69 7.26
CA GLN A 112 9.91 -2.44 8.23
C GLN A 112 10.26 -3.73 8.95
N ALA A 113 11.52 -4.16 8.87
CA ALA A 113 12.04 -5.30 9.61
C ALA A 113 13.05 -4.85 10.66
N LEU A 114 13.07 -5.53 11.79
CA LEU A 114 14.09 -5.36 12.81
C LEU A 114 15.41 -5.91 12.27
N ASN A 115 16.45 -5.07 12.25
CA ASN A 115 17.78 -5.51 11.89
C ASN A 115 18.39 -6.33 13.05
N ASN A 116 18.70 -7.60 12.80
CA ASN A 116 19.46 -8.46 13.70
C ASN A 116 20.66 -9.07 12.94
N PRO A 117 21.84 -8.42 12.97
CA PRO A 117 22.99 -8.84 12.18
C PRO A 117 23.62 -10.16 12.65
N ASN A 118 23.27 -10.64 13.85
CA ASN A 118 23.81 -11.86 14.43
C ASN A 118 22.94 -13.10 14.12
N ASN A 119 21.79 -12.92 13.48
CA ASN A 119 20.90 -14.01 13.10
C ASN A 119 20.91 -14.18 11.57
N PRO A 120 21.51 -15.25 11.04
CA PRO A 120 21.54 -15.50 9.59
C PRO A 120 20.14 -15.72 8.98
N ASP A 121 19.16 -16.06 9.81
CA ASP A 121 17.77 -16.28 9.39
C ASP A 121 16.91 -15.01 9.51
N ASN A 122 17.48 -13.84 9.82
CA ASN A 122 16.73 -12.58 9.97
C ASN A 122 16.26 -11.98 8.63
N GLY A 123 15.44 -12.73 7.91
CA GLY A 123 14.78 -12.32 6.67
C GLY A 123 13.26 -12.24 6.84
N ALA A 124 12.65 -11.32 6.10
CA ALA A 124 11.21 -11.27 5.89
C ALA A 124 10.90 -10.78 4.47
N ALA A 125 9.75 -11.19 3.96
CA ALA A 125 9.26 -10.78 2.65
C ALA A 125 7.77 -10.42 2.74
N ILE A 126 7.37 -9.39 1.99
CA ILE A 126 5.98 -8.93 1.95
C ILE A 126 5.49 -8.94 0.50
N VAL A 127 4.26 -9.41 0.32
CA VAL A 127 3.54 -9.33 -0.94
C VAL A 127 2.38 -8.35 -0.76
N PHE A 128 2.42 -7.26 -1.53
CA PHE A 128 1.30 -6.36 -1.74
C PHE A 128 0.60 -6.76 -3.03
N SER A 129 -0.69 -7.07 -2.97
CA SER A 129 -1.47 -7.55 -4.10
C SER A 129 -2.88 -6.97 -4.09
N ASN A 130 -3.64 -7.19 -5.16
CA ASN A 130 -5.04 -6.74 -5.27
C ASN A 130 -5.24 -5.26 -4.89
N ILE A 131 -4.28 -4.40 -5.26
CA ILE A 131 -4.33 -2.97 -4.95
C ILE A 131 -5.45 -2.34 -5.79
N ARG A 132 -6.40 -1.70 -5.12
CA ARG A 132 -7.56 -1.07 -5.74
C ARG A 132 -7.77 0.34 -5.23
N PHE A 133 -8.28 1.20 -6.11
CA PHE A 133 -8.79 2.51 -5.78
C PHE A 133 -10.28 2.56 -6.11
N ASN A 134 -11.11 2.85 -5.11
CA ASN A 134 -12.57 2.85 -5.20
C ASN A 134 -13.12 1.54 -5.80
N GLY A 135 -12.60 0.39 -5.34
CA GLY A 135 -12.98 -0.93 -5.84
C GLY A 135 -12.44 -1.28 -7.23
N GLN A 136 -11.72 -0.38 -7.90
CA GLN A 136 -11.14 -0.64 -9.22
C GLN A 136 -9.66 -0.99 -9.11
N PRO A 137 -9.17 -2.06 -9.76
CA PRO A 137 -7.76 -2.40 -9.76
C PRO A 137 -6.90 -1.24 -10.28
N ILE A 138 -5.83 -0.91 -9.55
CA ILE A 138 -4.80 0.01 -10.06
C ILE A 138 -3.91 -0.81 -10.99
N SER A 139 -4.27 -0.88 -12.27
CA SER A 139 -3.35 -1.36 -13.29
C SER A 139 -2.40 -0.22 -13.64
N ALA A 140 -1.10 -0.50 -13.71
CA ALA A 140 -0.23 0.32 -14.54
C ALA A 140 -0.92 0.40 -15.91
N ALA A 141 -1.24 1.61 -16.38
CA ALA A 141 -1.72 1.77 -17.75
C ALA A 141 -0.71 1.03 -18.62
N SER A 142 -1.18 0.11 -19.46
CA SER A 142 -0.33 -0.63 -20.38
C SER A 142 0.23 0.34 -21.40
N ILE A 143 1.23 1.13 -21.01
CA ILE A 143 2.07 1.87 -21.94
C ILE A 143 2.84 0.76 -22.65
N PRO A 144 2.60 0.52 -23.95
CA PRO A 144 3.39 -0.48 -24.66
C PRO A 144 4.85 -0.08 -24.46
N GLU A 145 5.65 -1.00 -23.90
CA GLU A 145 7.07 -0.74 -23.74
C GLU A 145 7.62 -0.29 -25.10
N PRO A 146 8.51 0.71 -25.17
CA PRO A 146 9.01 1.22 -26.43
C PRO A 146 9.52 0.12 -27.39
N GLY A 147 10.02 -0.98 -26.82
CA GLY A 147 10.43 -2.18 -27.56
C GLY A 147 9.30 -2.88 -28.33
N SER A 148 8.07 -2.89 -27.82
CA SER A 148 6.91 -3.51 -28.49
C SER A 148 6.51 -2.75 -29.75
N LEU A 149 6.59 -1.41 -29.73
CA LEU A 149 6.35 -0.58 -30.91
C LEU A 149 7.49 -0.67 -31.92
N ALA A 150 8.74 -0.72 -31.45
CA ALA A 150 9.90 -0.92 -32.31
C ALA A 150 9.86 -2.28 -33.01
N LEU A 151 9.50 -3.35 -32.29
CA LEU A 151 9.36 -4.69 -32.85
C LEU A 151 8.21 -4.78 -33.86
N LEU A 152 7.05 -4.18 -33.57
CA LEU A 152 5.95 -4.09 -34.53
C LEU A 152 6.34 -3.30 -35.78
N GLY A 153 7.00 -2.16 -35.59
CA GLY A 153 7.45 -1.30 -36.70
C GLY A 153 8.47 -1.98 -37.60
N THR A 154 9.47 -2.64 -37.01
CA THR A 154 10.50 -3.39 -37.76
C THR A 154 9.93 -4.65 -38.42
N GLY A 155 9.00 -5.36 -37.77
CA GLY A 155 8.28 -6.49 -38.35
C GLY A 155 7.47 -6.09 -39.58
N LEU A 156 6.72 -4.98 -39.51
CA LEU A 156 5.96 -4.45 -40.65
C LEU A 156 6.87 -3.95 -41.78
N ALA A 157 7.97 -3.27 -41.46
CA ALA A 157 8.96 -2.85 -42.45
C ALA A 157 9.61 -4.04 -43.17
N GLY A 158 9.94 -5.10 -42.43
CA GLY A 158 10.48 -6.35 -42.98
C GLY A 158 9.49 -7.04 -43.94
N LEU A 159 8.21 -7.13 -43.56
CA LEU A 159 7.14 -7.69 -44.39
C LEU A 159 6.94 -6.89 -45.69
N LEU A 160 6.93 -5.56 -45.60
CA LEU A 160 6.84 -4.69 -46.78
C LEU A 160 8.08 -4.81 -47.68
N GLY A 161 9.27 -4.96 -47.09
CA GLY A 161 10.51 -5.20 -47.82
C GLY A 161 10.52 -6.53 -48.57
N LEU A 162 9.99 -7.60 -47.97
CA LEU A 162 9.84 -8.91 -48.62
C LEU A 162 8.83 -8.88 -49.75
N ARG A 163 7.71 -8.16 -49.60
CA ARG A 163 6.67 -8.04 -50.64
C ARG A 163 7.14 -7.28 -51.88
N ARG A 164 8.08 -6.33 -51.75
CA ARG A 164 8.64 -5.58 -52.88
C ARG A 164 9.73 -6.31 -53.65
N ARG A 165 10.26 -7.41 -53.09
CA ARG A 165 11.33 -8.22 -53.70
C ARG A 165 10.81 -9.49 -54.40
N ARG A 166 9.50 -9.72 -54.37
CA ARG A 166 8.79 -10.68 -55.23
C ARG A 166 8.16 -9.93 -56.37
#